data_AF-A0A318NZY1-F1
#
_entry.id   AF-A0A318NZY1-F1
#
_cell.length_a   1.000
_cell.length_b   1.000
_cell.length_c   1.000
_cell.angle_alpha   90.00
_cell.angle_beta   90.00
_cell.angle_gamma   90.00
#
_symmetry.space_group_name_H-M   'P 1'
#
loop_
_entity.id
_entity.type
_entity.pdbx_description
1 polymer ?
#
loop_
_entity_poly.entity_id
_entity_poly.type
_entity_poly.pdbx_seq_one_letter_code
_entity_poly.pdbx_strand_id
1 'polypeptide(L)' 'MPVSSVSFVISYPLSANTDGITLASGTSFSMHADFFNAWKDEALAARVRNCLDQGVKCNSAGNF' A
#
# COMPACT_ATOMS: atom_id res chain seq x y z
N MET A 1 -9.10 11.55 -17.45
CA MET A 1 -7.84 11.55 -16.68
C MET A 1 -7.92 10.37 -15.73
N PRO A 2 -6.92 9.47 -15.65
CA PRO A 2 -6.93 8.42 -14.62
C PRO A 2 -6.95 9.08 -13.23
N VAL A 3 -7.72 8.49 -12.31
CA VAL A 3 -7.76 8.94 -10.92
C VAL A 3 -6.59 8.28 -10.20
N SER A 4 -5.69 9.07 -9.61
CA SER A 4 -4.59 8.54 -8.80
C SER A 4 -5.16 7.70 -7.65
N SER A 5 -4.73 6.44 -7.55
CA SER A 5 -5.14 5.52 -6.50
C SER A 5 -3.92 5.05 -5.71
N VAL A 6 -4.03 5.11 -4.39
CA VAL A 6 -3.04 4.56 -3.46
C VAL A 6 -3.66 3.37 -2.78
N SER A 7 -2.99 2.22 -2.84
CA SER A 7 -3.44 0.99 -2.17
C SER A 7 -2.52 0.65 -1.01
N PHE A 8 -3.11 0.36 0.15
CA PHE A 8 -2.40 -0.18 1.31
C PHE A 8 -2.50 -1.71 1.30
N VAL A 9 -1.37 -2.39 1.14
CA VAL A 9 -1.32 -3.85 1.00
C VAL A 9 -0.53 -4.43 2.18
N ILE A 10 -1.18 -5.28 2.96
CA ILE A 10 -0.55 -6.05 4.04
C ILE A 10 -0.42 -7.50 3.56
N SER A 11 0.79 -8.05 3.66
CA SER A 11 1.05 -9.46 3.41
C SER A 11 1.32 -10.16 4.74
N TYR A 12 0.62 -11.27 4.98
CA TYR A 12 0.86 -12.17 6.10
C TYR A 12 1.63 -13.38 5.58
N PRO A 13 2.98 -13.37 5.59
CA PRO A 13 3.75 -14.49 5.08
C PRO A 13 3.53 -15.72 5.98
N LEU A 14 3.04 -16.80 5.40
CA LEU A 14 2.83 -18.08 6.07
C LEU A 14 3.55 -19.17 5.30
N SER A 15 4.33 -20.00 5.99
CA SER A 15 5.00 -21.17 5.41
C SER A 15 4.13 -22.43 5.52
N ALA A 16 2.84 -22.33 5.16
CA ALA A 16 1.86 -23.42 5.29
C ALA A 16 0.68 -23.27 4.31
N ASN A 17 -0.11 -24.33 4.14
CA ASN A 17 -1.39 -24.25 3.44
C ASN A 17 -2.31 -23.25 4.18
N THR A 18 -2.86 -22.28 3.44
CA THR A 18 -3.76 -21.24 3.95
C THR A 18 -5.24 -21.59 3.78
N ASP A 19 -5.57 -22.80 3.31
CA ASP A 19 -6.97 -23.23 3.19
C ASP A 19 -7.68 -23.21 4.56
N GLY A 20 -8.77 -22.45 4.65
CA GLY A 20 -9.61 -22.39 5.84
C GLY A 20 -9.07 -21.54 7.00
N ILE A 21 -7.93 -20.85 6.84
CA ILE A 21 -7.48 -19.91 7.88
C ILE A 21 -8.30 -18.63 7.85
N THR A 22 -8.56 -18.07 9.04
CA THR A 22 -9.24 -16.79 9.21
C THR A 22 -8.43 -15.89 10.13
N LEU A 23 -8.62 -14.58 10.02
CA LEU A 23 -8.07 -13.65 11.01
C LEU A 23 -8.83 -13.84 12.32
N ALA A 24 -8.11 -13.90 13.45
CA ALA A 24 -8.72 -13.96 14.77
C ALA A 24 -9.61 -12.73 15.08
N SER A 25 -9.35 -11.60 14.40
CA SER A 25 -10.17 -10.38 14.44
C SER A 25 -11.47 -10.46 13.64
N GLY A 26 -11.71 -11.55 12.91
CA GLY A 26 -12.87 -11.72 12.03
C GLY A 26 -12.63 -11.19 10.61
N THR A 27 -13.56 -10.40 10.08
CA THR A 27 -13.51 -9.93 8.68
C THR A 27 -12.54 -8.77 8.50
N SER A 28 -12.13 -8.50 7.25
CA SER A 28 -11.25 -7.38 6.90
C SER A 28 -11.83 -6.01 7.25
N PHE A 29 -13.15 -5.86 7.39
CA PHE A 29 -13.79 -4.60 7.77
C PHE A 29 -13.48 -4.16 9.20
N SER A 30 -12.99 -5.07 10.05
CA SER A 30 -12.50 -4.74 11.39
C SER A 30 -11.11 -4.08 11.37
N MET A 31 -10.39 -4.09 10.23
CA MET A 31 -9.09 -3.42 10.13
C MET A 31 -9.25 -1.90 10.16
N HIS A 32 -8.40 -1.26 10.97
CA HIS A 32 -8.21 0.17 10.97
C HIS A 32 -6.75 0.48 10.64
N ALA A 33 -6.51 1.51 9.82
CA ALA A 33 -5.17 1.97 9.50
C ALA A 33 -5.18 3.49 9.34
N ASP A 34 -4.21 4.14 9.97
CA ASP A 34 -3.95 5.56 9.82
C ASP A 34 -2.84 5.77 8.79
N PHE A 35 -3.00 6.78 7.95
CA PHE A 35 -1.98 7.22 7.01
C PHE A 35 -1.58 8.66 7.28
N PHE A 36 -0.29 8.88 7.47
CA PHE A 36 0.29 10.22 7.59
C PHE A 36 1.17 10.52 6.38
N ASN A 37 0.80 11.55 5.62
CA ASN A 37 1.65 12.11 4.57
C ASN A 37 2.61 13.12 5.20
N ALA A 38 3.87 12.73 5.37
CA ALA A 38 4.92 13.58 5.96
C ALA A 38 6.11 13.81 5.01
N TRP A 39 5.91 13.62 3.70
CA TRP A 39 6.96 13.90 2.72
C TRP A 39 7.15 15.40 2.53
N LYS A 40 8.40 15.84 2.34
CA LYS A 40 8.70 17.15 1.75
C LYS A 40 8.07 17.24 0.36
N ASP A 41 7.69 18.43 -0.08
CA ASP A 41 6.98 18.65 -1.34
C ASP A 41 7.73 18.06 -2.55
N GLU A 42 9.06 18.21 -2.62
CA GLU A 42 9.85 17.67 -3.71
C GLU A 42 9.86 16.14 -3.72
N ALA A 43 9.90 15.54 -2.53
CA ALA A 43 9.81 14.10 -2.39
C ALA A 43 8.42 13.63 -2.83
N LEU A 44 7.35 14.24 -2.31
CA LEU A 44 5.97 13.90 -2.67
C LEU A 44 5.74 13.96 -4.19
N ALA A 45 6.16 15.06 -4.83
CA ALA A 45 6.04 15.24 -6.28
C ALA A 45 6.80 14.16 -7.07
N ALA A 46 7.98 13.73 -6.60
CA ALA A 46 8.71 12.64 -7.22
C ALA A 46 7.96 11.30 -7.13
N ARG A 47 7.32 10.97 -5.99
CA ARG A 47 6.56 9.71 -5.84
C ARG A 47 5.31 9.72 -6.72
N VAL A 48 4.59 10.84 -6.80
CA VAL A 48 3.42 10.96 -7.67
C VAL A 48 3.82 10.67 -9.12
N ARG A 49 4.83 11.38 -9.64
CA ARG A 49 5.28 11.26 -11.03
C ARG A 49 5.85 9.90 -11.37
N ASN A 50 6.68 9.34 -10.49
CA ASN A 50 7.40 8.09 -10.77
C ASN A 50 6.53 6.85 -10.51
N CYS A 51 5.60 6.93 -9.56
CA CYS A 51 4.89 5.76 -9.04
C CYS A 51 3.40 5.79 -9.35
N LEU A 52 2.70 6.84 -8.92
CA LEU A 52 1.24 6.90 -9.02
C LEU A 52 0.77 7.15 -10.46
N ASP A 53 1.37 8.12 -11.14
CA ASP A 53 1.04 8.43 -12.55
C ASP A 53 1.43 7.29 -13.49
N GLN A 54 2.45 6.50 -13.13
CA GLN A 54 2.89 5.32 -13.89
C GLN A 54 2.11 4.05 -13.54
N GLY A 55 1.34 4.04 -12.44
CA GLY A 55 0.61 2.87 -11.97
C GLY A 55 1.50 1.70 -11.51
N VAL A 56 2.70 1.99 -11.01
CA VAL A 56 3.70 0.99 -10.60
C VAL A 56 3.93 0.97 -9.10
N LYS A 57 4.27 -0.21 -8.57
CA LYS A 57 4.67 -0.36 -7.17
C LYS A 57 6.14 0.05 -7.03
N CYS A 58 6.40 1.16 -6.35
CA CYS A 58 7.75 1.63 -6.05
C CYS A 58 8.26 1.10 -4.70
N ASN A 59 9.57 1.16 -4.51
CA ASN A 59 10.21 1.02 -3.21
C ASN A 59 9.97 2.26 -2.30
N SER A 60 10.42 2.18 -1.05
CA SER A 60 10.20 3.23 -0.04
C SER A 60 10.82 4.60 -0.38
N ALA A 61 11.79 4.63 -1.28
CA ALA A 61 12.42 5.87 -1.76
C ALA A 61 11.69 6.51 -2.95
N GLY A 62 10.60 5.92 -3.45
CA GLY A 62 9.87 6.41 -4.62
C GLY A 62 10.56 6.10 -5.96
N ASN A 63 11.40 5.06 -5.97
CA ASN A 63 12.04 4.52 -7.16
C ASN A 63 11.47 3.12 -7.47
N PHE A 64 11.71 2.60 -8.67
CA PHE A 64 11.30 1.26 -9.06
C PHE A 64 11.95 0.16 -8.21
#